data_AF-A0A1I2JAK8-F1
#
_entry.id   AF-A0A1I2JAK8-F1
#
_cell.length_a   1.000
_cell.length_b   1.000
_cell.length_c   1.000
_cell.angle_alpha   90.00
_cell.angle_beta   90.00
_cell.angle_gamma   90.00
#
_symmetry.space_group_name_H-M   'P 1'
#
loop_
_entity.id
_entity.type
_entity.pdbx_description
1 polymer ?
#
loop_
_entity_poly.entity_id
_entity_poly.type
_entity_poly.pdbx_seq_one_letter_code
_entity_poly.pdbx_strand_id
1 'polypeptide(L)'
;MLIGNAIVYASLAVISMNGEEFPSVLDGVVWLTVALTIVARRVDIMRWAGKTASGEPATLEHWRRYAMTVVLLTALASVLAHGIGGSVGS
;
A
#
# COMPACT_ATOMS: atom_id res chain seq x y z
N MET A 1 5.22 -9.10 -0.04
CA MET A 1 5.30 -7.91 0.85
C MET A 1 6.36 -6.94 0.35
N LEU A 2 7.65 -7.34 0.25
CA LEU A 2 8.73 -6.43 -0.15
C LEU A 2 8.54 -5.80 -1.54
N ILE A 3 8.18 -6.59 -2.55
CA ILE A 3 7.95 -6.11 -3.93
C ILE A 3 6.77 -5.12 -4.00
N GLY A 4 5.64 -5.43 -3.36
CA GLY A 4 4.47 -4.55 -3.33
C GLY A 4 4.79 -3.20 -2.67
N ASN A 5 5.53 -3.22 -1.56
CA ASN A 5 5.96 -1.99 -0.90
C ASN A 5 6.91 -1.18 -1.78
N ALA A 6 7.84 -1.83 -2.49
CA ALA A 6 8.76 -1.13 -3.40
C ALA A 6 8.01 -0.42 -4.54
N ILE A 7 7.01 -1.07 -5.14
CA ILE A 7 6.17 -0.46 -6.18
C ILE A 7 5.42 0.76 -5.61
N VAL A 8 4.77 0.61 -4.44
CA VAL A 8 4.04 1.71 -3.80
C VAL A 8 4.96 2.91 -3.51
N TYR A 9 6.13 2.66 -2.91
CA TYR A 9 7.07 3.74 -2.60
C TYR A 9 7.65 4.41 -3.85
N ALA A 10 7.98 3.64 -4.89
CA ALA A 10 8.44 4.20 -6.16
C ALA A 10 7.35 5.07 -6.80
N SER A 11 6.10 4.60 -6.87
CA SER A 11 4.99 5.37 -7.43
C SER A 11 4.73 6.67 -6.66
N LEU A 12 4.71 6.64 -5.33
CA LEU A 12 4.52 7.84 -4.49
C LEU A 12 5.68 8.84 -4.64
N ALA A 13 6.92 8.35 -4.78
CA ALA A 13 8.08 9.20 -5.03
C ALA A 13 7.96 9.92 -6.37
N VAL A 14 7.54 9.22 -7.43
CA VAL A 14 7.33 9.81 -8.76
C VAL A 14 6.21 10.86 -8.71
N ILE A 15 5.08 10.57 -8.06
CA ILE A 15 3.99 11.55 -7.86
C ILE A 15 4.51 12.82 -7.18
N SER A 16 5.29 12.66 -6.11
CA SER A 16 5.83 13.77 -5.33
C SER A 16 6.88 14.59 -6.10
N MET A 17 7.68 13.95 -6.96
CA MET A 17 8.75 14.61 -7.72
C MET A 17 8.23 15.32 -8.97
N ASN A 18 7.22 14.75 -9.63
CA ASN A 18 6.72 15.27 -10.91
C ASN A 18 5.52 16.21 -10.76
N GLY A 19 4.91 16.29 -9.56
CA GLY A 19 3.72 17.12 -9.36
C GLY A 19 2.51 16.61 -10.15
N GLU A 20 2.35 15.29 -10.24
CA GLU A 20 1.27 14.66 -10.99
C GLU A 20 -0.11 15.16 -10.52
N GLU A 21 -1.00 15.46 -11.47
CA GLU A 21 -2.37 15.87 -11.17
C GLU A 21 -3.17 14.70 -10.57
N PHE A 22 -4.02 15.00 -9.59
CA PHE A 22 -4.91 14.00 -9.00
C PHE A 22 -6.28 14.01 -9.70
N PRO A 23 -6.80 12.87 -10.20
CA PRO A 23 -6.22 11.51 -10.14
C PRO A 23 -5.25 11.20 -11.29
N SER A 24 -4.17 10.47 -10.98
CA SER A 24 -3.14 10.04 -11.94
C SER A 24 -3.20 8.53 -12.23
N VAL A 25 -2.51 8.09 -13.30
CA VAL A 25 -2.32 6.64 -13.57
C VAL A 25 -1.55 5.97 -12.42
N LEU A 26 -0.64 6.68 -11.78
CA LEU A 26 0.17 6.16 -10.66
C LEU A 26 -0.69 5.89 -9.43
N ASP A 27 -1.76 6.65 -9.19
CA ASP A 27 -2.75 6.34 -8.16
C ASP A 27 -3.39 4.97 -8.39
N GLY A 28 -3.77 4.69 -9.64
CA GLY A 28 -4.28 3.39 -10.04
C GLY A 28 -3.29 2.25 -9.74
N VAL A 29 -2.01 2.46 -10.05
CA VAL A 29 -0.93 1.49 -9.77
C VAL A 29 -0.74 1.27 -8.27
N VAL A 30 -0.73 2.34 -7.47
CA VAL A 30 -0.61 2.26 -6.00
C VAL A 30 -1.76 1.45 -5.42
N TRP A 31 -3.01 1.81 -5.75
CA TRP A 31 -4.20 1.17 -5.18
C TRP A 31 -4.36 -0.27 -5.64
N LEU A 32 -4.08 -0.57 -6.91
CA LEU A 32 -4.05 -1.95 -7.41
C LEU A 32 -3.02 -2.80 -6.66
N THR A 33 -1.81 -2.26 -6.48
CA THR A 33 -0.73 -2.97 -5.77
C THR A 33 -1.08 -3.25 -4.31
N VAL A 34 -1.69 -2.28 -3.62
CA VAL A 34 -2.19 -2.46 -2.26
C VAL A 34 -3.26 -3.54 -2.19
N ALA A 35 -4.25 -3.50 -3.09
CA ALA A 35 -5.32 -4.49 -3.14
C ALA A 35 -4.76 -5.90 -3.36
N LEU A 36 -3.86 -6.07 -4.32
CA LEU A 36 -3.18 -7.35 -4.59
C LEU A 36 -2.37 -7.83 -3.38
N THR A 37 -1.67 -6.94 -2.69
CA THR A 37 -0.86 -7.26 -1.51
C THR A 37 -1.74 -7.76 -0.35
N ILE A 38 -2.87 -7.10 -0.11
CA ILE A 38 -3.85 -7.48 0.92
C ILE A 38 -4.48 -8.85 0.60
N VAL A 39 -4.89 -9.07 -0.66
CA VAL A 39 -5.46 -10.34 -1.11
C VAL A 39 -4.44 -11.47 -1.03
N ALA A 40 -3.21 -11.24 -1.50
CA ALA A 40 -2.14 -12.21 -1.40
C ALA A 40 -1.88 -12.62 0.05
N ARG A 41 -1.91 -11.66 1.00
CA ARG A 41 -1.78 -11.96 2.44
C ARG A 41 -2.95 -12.79 2.99
N ARG A 42 -4.17 -12.56 2.49
CA ARG A 42 -5.33 -13.37 2.88
C ARG A 42 -5.18 -14.82 2.39
N VAL A 43 -4.76 -14.98 1.14
CA VAL A 43 -4.54 -16.31 0.53
C VAL A 43 -3.42 -17.05 1.26
N ASP A 44 -2.35 -16.35 1.61
CA ASP A 44 -1.22 -16.87 2.40
C ASP A 44 -1.68 -17.43 3.75
N ILE A 45 -2.49 -16.66 4.48
CA ILE A 45 -3.07 -17.08 5.77
C ILE A 45 -4.00 -18.30 5.61
N MET A 46 -4.89 -18.30 4.61
CA MET A 46 -5.88 -19.37 4.43
C MET A 46 -5.28 -20.67 3.88
N ARG A 47 -4.25 -20.61 3.01
CA ARG A 47 -3.69 -21.79 2.34
C ARG A 47 -2.48 -22.38 3.05
N TRP A 48 -1.66 -21.55 3.69
CA TRP A 48 -0.41 -21.99 4.30
C TRP A 48 -0.37 -21.85 5.82
N ALA A 49 -1.48 -21.45 6.46
CA ALA A 49 -1.59 -21.27 7.91
C ALA A 49 -0.37 -20.53 8.48
N GLY A 50 0.06 -19.48 7.76
CA GLY A 50 1.33 -18.81 8.02
C GLY A 50 1.44 -18.37 9.48
N LYS A 51 2.60 -18.63 10.09
CA LYS A 51 2.89 -18.15 11.44
C LYS A 51 3.02 -16.62 11.43
N THR A 52 2.54 -15.96 12.48
CA THR A 52 2.88 -14.57 12.79
C THR A 52 4.40 -14.45 13.01
N ALA A 53 4.92 -13.23 13.06
CA ALA A 53 6.33 -13.00 13.41
C ALA A 53 6.71 -13.56 14.81
N SER A 54 5.72 -13.82 15.66
CA SER A 54 5.87 -14.46 16.98
C SER A 54 5.69 -15.98 16.98
N GLY A 55 5.44 -16.62 15.82
CA GLY A 55 5.29 -18.07 15.71
C GLY A 55 3.86 -18.61 15.91
N GLU A 56 2.88 -17.73 16.16
CA GLU A 56 1.47 -18.04 16.39
C GLU A 56 0.70 -18.21 15.07
N PRO A 57 -0.41 -18.96 15.00
CA PRO A 57 -1.25 -19.02 13.80
C PRO A 57 -1.79 -17.62 13.45
N ALA A 58 -1.50 -17.11 12.25
CA ALA A 58 -2.06 -15.83 11.83
C ALA A 58 -3.58 -15.95 11.62
N THR A 59 -4.37 -15.24 12.42
CA THR A 59 -5.84 -15.26 12.30
C THR A 59 -6.36 -14.22 11.31
N LEU A 60 -7.60 -14.39 10.83
CA LEU A 60 -8.27 -13.41 9.95
C LEU A 60 -8.45 -12.03 10.61
N GLU A 61 -8.44 -11.95 11.94
CA GLU A 61 -8.46 -10.69 12.67
C GLU A 61 -7.17 -9.89 12.48
N HIS A 62 -6.01 -10.56 12.57
CA HIS A 62 -4.72 -9.94 12.27
C HIS A 62 -4.66 -9.43 10.84
N TRP A 63 -5.21 -10.20 9.89
CA TRP A 63 -5.33 -9.78 8.50
C TRP A 63 -6.18 -8.51 8.35
N ARG A 64 -7.35 -8.44 9.00
CA ARG A 64 -8.23 -7.26 8.96
C ARG A 64 -7.52 -6.02 9.50
N ARG A 65 -6.86 -6.13 10.65
CA ARG A 65 -6.11 -5.02 11.26
C ARG A 65 -4.97 -4.56 10.35
N TYR A 66 -4.22 -5.50 9.78
CA TYR A 66 -3.17 -5.21 8.80
C TYR A 66 -3.74 -4.49 7.57
N ALA A 67 -4.82 -5.01 6.97
CA ALA A 67 -5.44 -4.42 5.79
C ALA A 67 -5.93 -2.99 6.05
N MET A 68 -6.58 -2.74 7.19
CA MET A 68 -7.01 -1.39 7.59
C MET A 68 -5.82 -0.44 7.75
N THR A 69 -4.76 -0.87 8.46
CA THR A 69 -3.56 -0.06 8.63
C THR A 69 -2.91 0.29 7.29
N VAL A 70 -2.77 -0.69 6.38
CA VAL A 70 -2.19 -0.44 5.05
C VAL A 70 -3.03 0.53 4.26
N VAL A 71 -4.35 0.33 4.19
CA VAL A 71 -5.26 1.23 3.44
C VAL A 71 -5.19 2.65 4.00
N LEU A 72 -5.24 2.81 5.32
CA LEU A 72 -5.20 4.12 5.97
C LEU A 72 -3.87 4.85 5.69
N LEU A 73 -2.74 4.15 5.89
CA LEU A 73 -1.42 4.73 5.67
C LEU A 73 -1.19 5.06 4.19
N THR A 74 -1.63 4.20 3.27
CA THR A 74 -1.53 4.49 1.84
C THR A 74 -2.39 5.67 1.43
N ALA A 75 -3.63 5.77 1.93
CA ALA A 75 -4.48 6.94 1.66
C ALA A 75 -3.81 8.24 2.12
N LEU A 76 -3.29 8.27 3.36
CA LEU A 76 -2.58 9.43 3.89
C LEU A 76 -1.33 9.75 3.06
N ALA A 77 -0.55 8.74 2.67
CA ALA A 77 0.65 8.92 1.87
C ALA A 77 0.33 9.44 0.46
N SER A 78 -0.74 8.96 -0.19
CA SER A 78 -1.19 9.49 -1.49
C SER A 78 -1.58 10.96 -1.40
N VAL A 79 -2.35 11.36 -0.39
CA VAL A 79 -2.72 12.77 -0.17
C VAL A 79 -1.47 13.63 0.04
N LEU A 80 -0.53 13.18 0.87
CA LEU A 80 0.73 13.89 1.11
C LEU A 80 1.58 13.99 -0.15
N ALA A 81 1.66 12.93 -0.96
CA ALA A 81 2.44 12.93 -2.20
C ALA A 81 1.95 13.99 -3.19
N HIS A 82 0.63 14.10 -3.40
CA HIS A 82 0.07 15.15 -4.25
C HIS A 82 0.20 16.54 -3.62
N GLY A 83 0.07 16.67 -2.30
CA GLY A 83 0.29 17.95 -1.61
C GLY A 83 1.74 18.45 -1.76
N ILE A 84 2.71 17.56 -1.64
CA ILE A 84 4.13 17.85 -1.86
C ILE A 84 4.38 18.17 -3.34
N GLY A 85 3.96 17.29 -4.26
CA GLY A 85 4.16 17.49 -5.69
C GLY A 85 3.55 18.79 -6.21
N GLY A 86 2.33 19.13 -5.78
CA GLY A 86 1.67 20.39 -6.12
C GLY A 86 2.41 21.63 -5.61
N SER A 87 3.12 21.52 -4.49
CA SER A 87 3.95 22.62 -3.95
C SER A 87 5.32 22.75 -4.63
N VAL A 88 5.82 21.68 -5.26
CA VAL A 88 7.10 21.66 -5.98
C VAL A 88 6.93 22.12 -7.44
N GLY A 89 5.75 21.90 -8.02
CA GLY A 89 5.42 22.30 -9.40
C GLY A 89 4.88 23.73 -9.57
N SER A 90 4.61 24.47 -8.47
CA SER A 90 4.11 25.86 -8.48
C SER A 90 5.23 26.89 -8.35
#